data_AF-A0A6A4GGT3-F1
#
_entry.id   AF-A0A6A4GGT3-F1
#
_cell.length_a   1.000
_cell.length_b   1.000
_cell.length_c   1.000
_cell.angle_alpha   90.00
_cell.angle_beta   90.00
_cell.angle_gamma   90.00
#
_symmetry.space_group_name_H-M   'P 1'
#
loop_
_entity.id
_entity.type
_entity.pdbx_description
1 polymer ?
#
loop_
_entity_poly.entity_id
_entity_poly.type
_entity_poly.pdbx_seq_one_letter_code
_entity_poly.pdbx_strand_id
1 'polypeptide(L)'
;LCASCYTALSKDSLPKFALNNHMYRGELPEYLKDITWVEEMACSLFRTTAHVARIFGSSSATDPLQMRGNTCAHPMHIFKNATSLPWAPSDLNDFISIVFVGPRKLRQEELRKLTPYVVRKAKIKALLAHLCVHDILYAGLPPPDQTVLDMYPDDDLLPGLADSIVY
;
A
#
# COMPACT_ATOMS: atom_id res chain seq x y z
N LEU A 1 -11.97 22.44 -16.54
CA LEU A 1 -11.34 21.18 -16.98
C LEU A 1 -9.86 21.44 -17.26
N CYS A 2 -8.93 20.71 -16.64
CA CYS A 2 -7.50 20.87 -16.94
C CYS A 2 -7.15 20.22 -18.29
N ALA A 3 -5.98 20.56 -18.85
CA ALA A 3 -5.55 20.10 -20.17
C ALA A 3 -5.43 18.56 -20.28
N SER A 4 -4.99 17.89 -19.23
CA SER A 4 -4.89 16.42 -19.19
C SER A 4 -6.27 15.75 -19.21
N CYS A 5 -7.23 16.26 -18.42
CA CYS A 5 -8.61 15.76 -18.44
C CYS A 5 -9.30 16.05 -19.77
N TYR A 6 -9.09 17.23 -20.36
CA TYR A 6 -9.64 17.56 -21.68
C TYR A 6 -9.11 16.62 -22.78
N THR A 7 -7.79 16.35 -22.77
CA THR A 7 -7.17 15.44 -23.75
C THR A 7 -7.74 14.02 -23.65
N ALA A 8 -7.97 13.52 -22.44
CA ALA A 8 -8.58 12.20 -22.24
C ALA A 8 -10.04 12.16 -22.73
N LEU A 9 -10.84 13.16 -22.35
CA LEU A 9 -12.25 13.25 -22.75
C LEU A 9 -12.42 13.45 -24.27
N SER A 10 -11.52 14.20 -24.92
CA SER A 10 -11.54 14.36 -26.38
C SER A 10 -11.29 13.07 -27.15
N LYS A 11 -10.78 12.03 -26.48
CA LYS A 11 -10.54 10.68 -27.01
C LYS A 11 -11.54 9.66 -26.49
N ASP A 12 -12.64 10.13 -25.88
CA ASP A 12 -13.67 9.30 -25.26
C ASP A 12 -13.11 8.35 -24.18
N SER A 13 -12.06 8.80 -23.48
CA SER A 13 -11.37 8.04 -22.44
C SER A 13 -11.50 8.74 -21.08
N LEU A 14 -11.64 7.95 -20.01
CA LEU A 14 -11.78 8.49 -18.67
C LEU A 14 -10.44 9.08 -18.19
N PRO A 15 -10.40 10.35 -17.71
CA PRO A 15 -9.17 10.92 -17.18
C PRO A 15 -8.60 10.09 -16.02
N LYS A 16 -7.27 9.96 -15.99
CA LYS A 16 -6.54 9.15 -14.98
C LYS A 16 -6.89 9.51 -13.53
N PHE A 17 -7.26 10.77 -13.26
CA PHE A 17 -7.63 11.26 -11.92
C PHE A 17 -9.09 11.71 -11.86
N ALA A 18 -9.95 11.23 -12.76
CA ALA A 18 -11.38 11.48 -12.64
C ALA A 18 -11.90 10.82 -11.36
N LEU A 19 -12.71 11.52 -10.57
CA LEU A 19 -13.37 10.93 -9.40
C LEU A 19 -14.17 9.66 -9.76
N ASN A 20 -14.70 9.62 -10.98
CA ASN A 20 -15.45 8.48 -11.51
C ASN A 20 -14.56 7.31 -12.00
N ASN A 21 -13.25 7.32 -11.73
CA ASN A 21 -12.35 6.23 -12.10
C ASN A 21 -12.30 5.10 -11.06
N HIS A 22 -13.09 5.20 -9.99
CA HIS A 22 -13.16 4.24 -8.87
C HIS A 22 -11.82 3.99 -8.16
N MET A 23 -10.81 4.85 -8.36
CA MET A 23 -9.52 4.78 -7.66
C MET A 23 -9.48 5.69 -6.42
N TYR A 24 -10.52 6.52 -6.23
CA TYR A 24 -10.66 7.36 -5.05
C TYR A 24 -11.49 6.63 -3.99
N ARG A 25 -10.83 6.20 -2.91
CA ARG A 25 -11.42 5.46 -1.79
C ARG A 25 -12.31 6.28 -0.86
N GLY A 26 -12.46 7.59 -1.11
CA GLY A 26 -13.18 8.49 -0.21
C GLY A 26 -12.43 8.81 1.09
N GLU A 27 -13.16 9.42 2.03
CA GLU A 27 -12.69 9.61 3.40
C GLU A 27 -12.91 8.33 4.20
N LEU A 28 -11.85 7.80 4.79
CA LEU A 28 -11.96 6.65 5.69
C LEU A 28 -12.52 7.09 7.05
N PRO A 29 -13.29 6.22 7.73
CA PRO A 29 -13.78 6.50 9.07
C PRO A 29 -12.63 6.64 10.07
N GLU A 30 -12.89 7.30 11.20
CA GLU A 30 -11.84 7.68 12.17
C GLU A 30 -11.00 6.47 12.64
N TYR A 31 -11.60 5.29 12.74
CA TYR A 31 -10.91 4.05 13.14
C TYR A 31 -9.98 3.46 12.06
N LEU A 32 -9.96 3.99 10.83
CA LEU A 32 -9.05 3.59 9.74
C LEU A 32 -8.20 4.78 9.22
N LYS A 33 -8.29 5.94 9.86
CA LYS A 33 -7.63 7.16 9.38
C LYS A 33 -6.10 7.12 9.51
N ASP A 34 -5.61 6.32 10.43
CA ASP A 34 -4.20 6.05 10.72
C ASP A 34 -3.69 4.77 10.03
N ILE A 35 -4.39 4.28 9.00
CA ILE A 35 -3.97 3.09 8.26
C ILE A 35 -2.63 3.33 7.55
N THR A 36 -1.74 2.35 7.58
CA THR A 36 -0.46 2.43 6.88
C THR A 36 -0.63 2.07 5.42
N TRP A 37 0.27 2.55 4.57
CA TRP A 37 0.20 2.25 3.14
C TRP A 37 0.40 0.74 2.86
N VAL A 38 1.12 0.02 3.72
CA VAL A 38 1.26 -1.45 3.62
C VAL A 38 -0.05 -2.16 3.98
N GLU A 39 -0.78 -1.67 4.99
CA GLU A 39 -2.12 -2.18 5.33
C GLU A 39 -3.11 -1.93 4.18
N GLU A 40 -3.04 -0.77 3.52
CA GLU A 40 -3.83 -0.49 2.31
C GLU A 40 -3.43 -1.40 1.15
N MET A 41 -2.13 -1.64 0.97
CA MET A 41 -1.59 -2.51 -0.07
C MET A 41 -2.07 -3.96 0.10
N ALA A 42 -2.13 -4.45 1.35
CA ALA A 42 -2.67 -5.77 1.69
C ALA A 42 -4.12 -5.96 1.22
N CYS A 43 -4.88 -4.87 1.15
CA CYS A 43 -6.29 -4.87 0.76
C CYS A 43 -6.53 -4.47 -0.70
N SER A 44 -5.51 -4.06 -1.45
CA SER A 44 -5.68 -3.48 -2.79
C SER A 44 -6.06 -4.52 -3.86
N LEU A 45 -7.09 -4.23 -4.65
CA LEU A 45 -7.45 -5.01 -5.85
C LEU A 45 -6.46 -4.81 -7.00
N PHE A 46 -6.01 -3.58 -7.17
CA PHE A 46 -5.09 -3.19 -8.24
C PHE A 46 -3.75 -2.80 -7.64
N ARG A 47 -2.67 -3.38 -8.18
CA ARG A 47 -1.31 -3.20 -7.66
C ARG A 47 -0.52 -2.19 -8.47
N THR A 48 0.27 -1.40 -7.76
CA THR A 48 1.26 -0.50 -8.33
C THR A 48 2.60 -1.23 -8.40
N THR A 49 3.25 -1.22 -9.56
CA THR A 49 4.43 -2.06 -9.87
C THR A 49 5.71 -1.71 -9.12
N ALA A 50 5.86 -0.49 -8.59
CA ALA A 50 7.03 -0.13 -7.79
C ALA A 50 6.74 1.07 -6.87
N HIS A 51 7.14 0.95 -5.61
CA HIS A 51 7.23 2.04 -4.64
C HIS A 51 8.68 2.20 -4.21
N VAL A 52 9.36 3.23 -4.72
CA VAL A 52 10.71 3.58 -4.26
C VAL A 52 10.58 4.61 -3.15
N ALA A 53 10.73 4.19 -1.91
CA ALA A 53 10.80 5.07 -0.75
C ALA A 53 12.25 5.16 -0.25
N ARG A 54 12.76 6.38 -0.11
CA ARG A 54 14.08 6.64 0.45
C ARG A 54 13.91 7.10 1.89
N ILE A 55 14.33 6.27 2.84
CA ILE A 55 14.17 6.51 4.26
C ILE A 55 15.41 7.29 4.76
N PHE A 56 15.20 8.47 5.34
CA PHE A 56 16.25 9.31 5.91
C PHE A 56 15.98 9.55 7.41
N GLY A 57 17.05 9.67 8.20
CA GLY A 57 16.98 9.75 9.67
C GLY A 57 16.95 11.16 10.29
N SER A 58 16.60 12.21 9.55
CA SER A 58 16.65 13.61 10.04
C SER A 58 15.29 14.32 9.87
N SER A 59 14.86 15.07 10.89
CA SER A 59 13.57 15.75 11.00
C SER A 59 13.64 17.28 10.81
N SER A 60 14.76 17.83 10.33
CA SER A 60 14.90 19.28 10.14
C SER A 60 14.36 19.75 8.78
N ALA A 61 13.51 20.78 8.79
CA ALA A 61 12.88 21.36 7.58
C ALA A 61 13.86 22.15 6.68
N THR A 62 15.08 22.39 7.15
CA THR A 62 16.16 23.09 6.42
C THR A 62 17.14 22.15 5.72
N ASP A 63 16.97 20.83 5.87
CA ASP A 63 17.79 19.83 5.21
C ASP A 63 17.39 19.74 3.72
N PRO A 64 18.32 19.79 2.74
CA PRO A 64 18.01 19.61 1.31
C PRO A 64 17.49 18.19 0.95
N LEU A 65 17.27 17.34 1.96
CA LEU A 65 16.85 15.95 1.90
C LEU A 65 15.32 15.81 2.00
N GLN A 66 14.62 16.09 0.91
CA GLN A 66 13.18 15.80 0.79
C GLN A 66 12.91 14.41 0.20
N MET A 67 11.84 13.77 0.69
CA MET A 67 11.30 12.52 0.12
C MET A 67 10.71 12.78 -1.27
N ARG A 68 11.27 12.13 -2.29
CA ARG A 68 10.68 12.03 -3.63
C ARG A 68 10.55 10.55 -3.98
N GLY A 69 9.33 10.02 -3.88
CA GLY A 69 8.99 8.70 -4.37
C GLY A 69 8.47 8.78 -5.79
N ASN A 70 9.00 7.96 -6.69
CA ASN A 70 8.38 7.72 -7.99
C ASN A 70 7.52 6.46 -7.87
N THR A 71 6.25 6.59 -8.21
CA THR A 71 5.26 5.50 -8.17
C THR A 71 4.87 5.15 -9.60
N CYS A 72 5.30 3.99 -10.08
CA CYS A 72 4.94 3.47 -11.40
C CYS A 72 3.89 2.39 -11.22
N ALA A 73 2.71 2.55 -11.82
CA ALA A 73 1.63 1.55 -11.86
C ALA A 73 1.49 1.01 -13.28
N HIS A 74 1.77 -0.28 -13.48
CA HIS A 74 1.43 -0.99 -14.71
C HIS A 74 0.20 -1.87 -14.48
N PRO A 75 -0.72 -1.98 -15.45
CA PRO A 75 -1.82 -2.93 -15.39
C PRO A 75 -1.24 -4.34 -15.40
N MET A 76 -1.21 -4.97 -14.23
CA MET A 76 -0.84 -6.36 -14.13
C MET A 76 -2.12 -7.16 -14.42
N HIS A 77 -2.09 -8.08 -15.39
CA HIS A 77 -3.17 -9.04 -15.62
C HIS A 77 -3.26 -10.00 -14.41
N ILE A 78 -3.76 -9.51 -13.27
CA ILE A 78 -4.00 -10.29 -12.04
C ILE A 78 -5.44 -10.84 -12.04
N PHE A 79 -6.24 -10.58 -13.08
CA PHE A 79 -7.61 -11.10 -13.20
C PHE A 79 -7.74 -12.63 -13.02
N LYS A 80 -6.64 -13.40 -12.99
CA LYS A 80 -6.65 -14.83 -12.62
C LYS A 80 -6.42 -15.15 -11.14
N ASN A 81 -5.86 -14.26 -10.31
CA ASN A 81 -5.33 -14.64 -8.98
C ASN A 81 -5.86 -13.84 -7.78
N ALA A 82 -6.66 -12.78 -7.94
CA ALA A 82 -7.34 -12.17 -6.80
C ALA A 82 -8.60 -12.99 -6.43
N THR A 83 -8.42 -14.28 -6.14
CA THR A 83 -9.49 -15.17 -5.67
C THR A 83 -9.79 -15.00 -4.19
N SER A 84 -8.88 -14.40 -3.42
CA SER A 84 -9.06 -14.10 -2.00
C SER A 84 -8.20 -12.90 -1.57
N LEU A 85 -8.74 -12.07 -0.69
CA LEU A 85 -8.03 -11.02 0.05
C LEU A 85 -8.02 -11.37 1.55
N PRO A 86 -7.10 -10.84 2.36
CA PRO A 86 -5.97 -9.97 1.99
C PRO A 86 -4.87 -10.73 1.24
N TRP A 87 -3.94 -10.00 0.63
CA TRP A 87 -2.70 -10.57 0.11
C TRP A 87 -1.83 -11.16 1.22
N ALA A 88 -0.99 -12.15 0.92
CA ALA A 88 -0.06 -12.68 1.92
C ALA A 88 1.12 -11.72 2.14
N PRO A 89 1.74 -11.70 3.35
CA PRO A 89 2.92 -10.89 3.60
C PRO A 89 4.07 -11.13 2.60
N SER A 90 4.27 -12.38 2.18
CA SER A 90 5.25 -12.74 1.15
C SER A 90 4.97 -12.06 -0.18
N ASP A 91 3.70 -12.01 -0.60
CA ASP A 91 3.33 -11.33 -1.83
C ASP A 91 3.64 -9.83 -1.71
N LEU A 92 3.41 -9.22 -0.54
CA LEU A 92 3.73 -7.82 -0.32
C LEU A 92 5.23 -7.54 -0.40
N ASN A 93 6.07 -8.42 0.16
CA ASN A 93 7.53 -8.26 0.13
C ASN A 93 8.11 -8.23 -1.29
N ASP A 94 7.50 -8.95 -2.24
CA ASP A 94 7.93 -8.93 -3.66
C ASP A 94 7.85 -7.54 -4.30
N PHE A 95 7.05 -6.63 -3.72
CA PHE A 95 6.87 -5.27 -4.22
C PHE A 95 7.62 -4.21 -3.40
N ILE A 96 8.22 -4.61 -2.28
CA ILE A 96 8.85 -3.70 -1.33
C ILE A 96 10.34 -4.00 -1.25
N SER A 97 11.13 -3.19 -1.97
CA SER A 97 12.58 -3.15 -1.80
C SER A 97 12.98 -1.98 -0.90
N ILE A 98 13.64 -2.28 0.21
CA ILE A 98 14.24 -1.24 1.07
C ILE A 98 15.75 -1.26 0.86
N VAL A 99 16.30 -0.13 0.42
CA VAL A 99 17.76 0.08 0.36
C VAL A 99 18.16 0.99 1.51
N PHE A 100 18.93 0.46 2.45
CA PHE A 100 19.44 1.21 3.58
C PHE A 100 20.89 1.61 3.35
N VAL A 101 21.16 2.92 3.33
CA VAL A 101 22.53 3.45 3.22
C VAL A 101 22.95 4.00 4.58
N GLY A 102 23.90 3.33 5.23
CA GLY A 102 24.40 3.77 6.53
C GLY A 102 25.66 3.03 6.98
N PRO A 103 26.30 3.47 8.06
CA PRO A 103 27.58 2.93 8.52
C PRO A 103 27.48 1.53 9.14
N ARG A 104 26.25 1.05 9.43
CA ARG A 104 26.00 -0.26 10.04
C ARG A 104 24.61 -0.78 9.67
N LYS A 105 24.40 -2.09 9.87
CA LYS A 105 23.06 -2.69 9.72
C LYS A 105 22.06 -2.14 10.74
N LEU A 106 20.79 -2.10 10.35
CA LEU A 106 19.70 -1.69 11.22
C LEU A 106 19.44 -2.77 12.27
N ARG A 107 19.26 -2.37 13.52
CA ARG A 107 18.80 -3.27 14.59
C ARG A 107 17.28 -3.44 14.49
N GLN A 108 16.76 -4.55 15.01
CA GLN A 108 15.33 -4.84 15.00
C GLN A 108 14.47 -3.73 15.65
N GLU A 109 14.98 -3.11 16.73
CA GLU A 109 14.35 -1.96 17.39
C GLU A 109 14.24 -0.73 16.49
N GLU A 110 15.15 -0.56 15.53
CA GLU A 110 15.19 0.56 14.60
C GLU A 110 14.27 0.29 13.40
N LEU A 111 14.14 -0.98 12.99
CA LEU A 111 13.17 -1.41 11.99
C LEU A 111 11.73 -1.16 12.43
N ARG A 112 11.42 -1.40 13.72
CA ARG A 112 10.10 -1.08 14.28
C ARG A 112 9.73 0.41 14.24
N LYS A 113 10.73 1.29 14.15
CA LYS A 113 10.50 2.74 13.99
C LYS A 113 10.12 3.12 12.56
N LEU A 114 10.21 2.19 11.60
CA LEU A 114 9.72 2.37 10.25
C LEU A 114 8.19 2.23 10.25
N THR A 115 7.52 3.16 10.92
CA THR A 115 6.05 3.17 11.09
C THR A 115 5.26 2.99 9.81
N PRO A 116 5.70 3.45 8.61
CA PRO A 116 4.96 3.17 7.37
C PRO A 116 4.88 1.69 7.01
N TYR A 117 5.76 0.84 7.55
CA TYR A 117 5.88 -0.59 7.23
C TYR A 117 5.37 -1.50 8.36
N VAL A 118 4.87 -0.92 9.43
CA VAL A 118 4.17 -1.63 10.49
C VAL A 118 2.78 -1.99 9.99
N VAL A 119 2.35 -3.20 10.30
CA VAL A 119 1.06 -3.74 9.90
C VAL A 119 0.31 -4.26 11.12
N ARG A 120 -0.99 -3.98 11.16
CA ARG A 120 -1.90 -4.42 12.22
C ARG A 120 -3.00 -5.25 11.61
N LYS A 121 -3.06 -6.53 11.98
CA LYS A 121 -4.08 -7.48 11.52
C LYS A 121 -5.51 -6.93 11.68
N ALA A 122 -5.79 -6.27 12.81
CA ALA A 122 -7.10 -5.69 13.08
C ALA A 122 -7.49 -4.61 12.05
N LYS A 123 -6.53 -3.78 11.61
CA LYS A 123 -6.77 -2.71 10.61
C LYS A 123 -7.02 -3.29 9.23
N ILE A 124 -6.24 -4.29 8.82
CA ILE A 124 -6.41 -4.99 7.54
C ILE A 124 -7.81 -5.61 7.47
N LYS A 125 -8.22 -6.34 8.52
CA LYS A 125 -9.56 -6.93 8.60
C LYS A 125 -10.67 -5.86 8.54
N ALA A 126 -10.51 -4.77 9.29
CA ALA A 126 -11.48 -3.69 9.35
C ALA A 126 -11.58 -2.92 8.03
N LEU A 127 -10.45 -2.72 7.33
CA LEU A 127 -10.42 -2.08 6.02
C LEU A 127 -11.15 -2.94 4.98
N LEU A 128 -10.85 -4.24 4.89
CA LEU A 128 -11.54 -5.13 3.94
C LEU A 128 -13.05 -5.15 4.19
N ALA A 129 -13.47 -5.29 5.44
CA ALA A 129 -14.89 -5.25 5.78
C ALA A 129 -15.55 -3.92 5.38
N HIS A 130 -14.84 -2.79 5.57
CA HIS A 130 -15.33 -1.48 5.15
C HIS A 130 -15.45 -1.38 3.61
N LEU A 131 -14.42 -1.80 2.88
CA LEU A 131 -14.38 -1.76 1.42
C LEU A 131 -15.47 -2.64 0.78
N CYS A 132 -15.67 -3.86 1.28
CA CYS A 132 -16.72 -4.75 0.77
C CYS A 132 -18.15 -4.17 0.91
N VAL A 133 -18.36 -3.25 1.86
CA VAL A 133 -19.67 -2.60 2.09
C VAL A 133 -19.82 -1.30 1.30
N HIS A 134 -18.75 -0.55 1.09
CA HIS A 134 -18.83 0.83 0.57
C HIS A 134 -18.23 1.02 -0.83
N ASP A 135 -17.44 0.07 -1.33
CA ASP A 135 -16.79 0.16 -2.64
C ASP A 135 -17.31 -0.93 -3.58
N ILE A 136 -17.88 -0.49 -4.70
CA ILE A 136 -18.47 -1.37 -5.73
C ILE A 136 -17.43 -2.34 -6.33
N LEU A 137 -16.15 -1.98 -6.33
CA LEU A 137 -15.09 -2.86 -6.83
C LEU A 137 -14.87 -4.07 -5.92
N TYR A 138 -15.18 -3.93 -4.64
CA TYR A 138 -15.04 -4.98 -3.63
C TYR A 138 -16.35 -5.73 -3.38
N ALA A 139 -17.46 -5.25 -3.96
CA ALA A 139 -18.76 -5.90 -3.87
C ALA A 139 -18.70 -7.29 -4.52
N GLY A 140 -19.00 -8.33 -3.73
CA GLY A 140 -19.03 -9.72 -4.20
C GLY A 140 -17.71 -10.49 -4.04
N LEU A 141 -16.68 -9.88 -3.45
CA LEU A 141 -15.50 -10.64 -2.99
C LEU A 141 -15.89 -11.64 -1.89
N PRO A 142 -15.22 -12.80 -1.82
CA PRO A 142 -15.43 -13.73 -0.71
C PRO A 142 -15.01 -13.09 0.62
N PRO A 143 -15.47 -13.64 1.76
CA PRO A 143 -14.99 -13.24 3.07
C PRO A 143 -13.45 -13.30 3.13
N PRO A 144 -12.81 -12.40 3.91
CA PRO A 144 -11.36 -12.40 4.05
C PRO A 144 -10.81 -13.77 4.45
N ASP A 145 -9.74 -14.21 3.78
CA ASP A 145 -9.08 -15.48 4.09
C ASP A 145 -8.44 -15.40 5.49
N GLN A 146 -9.02 -16.15 6.43
CA GLN A 146 -8.56 -16.15 7.81
C GLN A 146 -7.14 -16.71 7.95
N THR A 147 -6.77 -17.68 7.10
CA THR A 147 -5.43 -18.28 7.09
C THR A 147 -4.39 -17.23 6.74
N VAL A 148 -4.68 -16.39 5.74
CA VAL A 148 -3.77 -15.31 5.32
C VAL A 148 -3.76 -14.18 6.35
N LEU A 149 -4.91 -13.83 6.92
CA LEU A 149 -4.99 -12.86 8.03
C LEU A 149 -4.17 -13.28 9.24
N ASP A 150 -4.09 -14.58 9.54
CA ASP A 150 -3.31 -15.12 10.66
C ASP A 150 -1.80 -15.05 10.43
N MET A 151 -1.35 -14.80 9.19
CA MET A 151 0.07 -14.54 8.90
C MET A 151 0.50 -13.13 9.31
N TYR A 152 -0.45 -12.21 9.51
CA TYR A 152 -0.15 -10.84 9.93
C TYR A 152 -0.03 -10.73 11.45
N PRO A 153 0.95 -9.95 11.96
CA PRO A 153 1.06 -9.66 13.38
C PRO A 153 -0.07 -8.73 13.84
N ASP A 154 -0.33 -8.70 15.15
CA ASP A 154 -1.30 -7.77 15.73
C ASP A 154 -0.84 -6.31 15.62
N ASP A 155 0.46 -6.05 15.82
CA ASP A 155 1.12 -4.75 15.65
C ASP A 155 2.65 -4.93 15.60
N ASP A 156 3.21 -5.23 14.43
CA ASP A 156 4.66 -5.30 14.22
C ASP A 156 5.01 -5.03 12.75
N LEU A 157 6.31 -5.03 12.43
CA LEU A 157 6.80 -4.93 11.06
C LEU A 157 6.19 -6.03 10.18
N LEU A 158 5.96 -5.71 8.90
CA LEU A 158 5.58 -6.70 7.88
C LEU A 158 6.52 -7.93 7.94
N PRO A 159 6.00 -9.15 8.15
CA PRO A 159 6.81 -10.36 8.21
C PRO A 159 7.64 -10.54 6.94
N GLY A 160 8.93 -10.87 7.08
CA GLY A 160 9.87 -11.06 5.96
C GLY A 160 10.50 -9.78 5.39
N LEU A 161 10.01 -8.59 5.78
CA LEU A 161 10.54 -7.33 5.27
C LEU A 161 11.97 -7.05 5.71
N ALA A 162 12.36 -7.49 6.91
CA ALA A 162 13.73 -7.32 7.41
C ALA A 162 14.77 -8.04 6.54
N ASP A 163 14.37 -9.17 5.94
CA ASP A 163 15.23 -10.00 5.10
C ASP A 163 15.38 -9.42 3.68
N SER A 164 14.46 -8.57 3.24
CA SER A 164 14.52 -7.89 1.93
C SER A 164 15.32 -6.59 1.94
N ILE A 165 15.88 -6.19 3.09
CA ILE A 165 16.68 -4.97 3.21
C ILE A 165 18.06 -5.17 2.60
N VAL A 166 18.37 -4.38 1.58
CA VAL A 166 19.69 -4.31 0.96
C VAL A 166 20.50 -3.22 1.65
N TYR A 167 21.74 -3.56 2.04
CA TYR A 167 22.70 -2.69 2.74
C TYR A 167 23.81 -2.22 1.80
#